data_AF-A0AAD1VSD7-F1
#
_entry.id   AF-A0AAD1VSD7-F1
#
_cell.length_a   1.000
_cell.length_b   1.000
_cell.length_c   1.000
_cell.angle_alpha   90.00
_cell.angle_beta   90.00
_cell.angle_gamma   90.00
#
_symmetry.space_group_name_H-M   'P 1'
#
loop_
_entity.id
_entity.type
_entity.pdbx_description
1 polymer ?
#
loop_
_entity_poly.entity_id
_entity_poly.type
_entity_poly.pdbx_seq_one_letter_code
_entity_poly.pdbx_strand_id
1 'polypeptide(L)'
;MSNLKQKMQADKMYCSGFFTTRVSTPKNTGLTDQDQDGDGGNDTLPLQNSPKPQNLPVTQDFLQSCLEDMSSKILASLQGTLREICKDVQELGDRTARVEQHMEDQASAHNDMADQVQSLQQQLEHTQRKIMDLEDRSQCQNLRIWGIPEEVMQQDLHEYLIGYFKELAADLPVEVLLLDRYHWYKS
;
A
#
# COMPACT_ATOMS: atom_id res chain seq x y z
N MET A 1 9.99 -13.19 -32.27
CA MET A 1 9.42 -13.60 -30.96
C MET A 1 10.28 -13.15 -29.76
N SER A 2 11.01 -12.03 -29.89
CA SER A 2 12.07 -11.67 -28.93
C SER A 2 11.67 -10.55 -27.95
N ASN A 3 10.57 -9.83 -28.23
CA ASN A 3 10.18 -8.65 -27.44
C ASN A 3 9.22 -8.95 -26.28
N LEU A 4 8.66 -10.16 -26.17
CA LEU A 4 7.74 -10.50 -25.08
C LEU A 4 8.46 -11.02 -23.82
N LYS A 5 9.65 -11.62 -23.98
CA LYS A 5 10.47 -12.09 -22.86
C LYS A 5 11.16 -10.95 -22.10
N GLN A 6 11.38 -9.81 -22.75
CA GLN A 6 12.05 -8.66 -22.15
C GLN A 6 11.10 -7.81 -21.28
N LYS A 7 9.78 -7.91 -21.50
CA LYS A 7 8.78 -7.19 -20.71
C LYS A 7 8.45 -7.90 -19.38
N MET A 8 8.59 -9.23 -19.31
CA MET A 8 8.41 -9.98 -18.06
C MET A 8 9.62 -9.93 -17.10
N GLN A 9 10.77 -9.42 -17.54
CA GLN A 9 11.93 -9.21 -16.65
C GLN A 9 11.92 -7.84 -15.98
N ALA A 10 11.12 -6.88 -16.46
CA ALA A 10 11.03 -5.55 -15.86
C ALA A 10 10.12 -5.52 -14.61
N ASP A 11 9.09 -6.38 -14.52
CA ASP A 11 8.16 -6.41 -13.39
C ASP A 11 8.68 -7.15 -12.15
N LYS A 12 9.86 -7.78 -12.22
CA LYS A 12 10.51 -8.40 -11.05
C LYS A 12 11.46 -7.45 -10.29
N MET A 13 11.59 -6.19 -10.70
CA MET A 13 12.58 -5.26 -10.14
C MET A 13 12.03 -4.14 -9.26
N TYR A 14 10.73 -4.11 -8.96
CA TYR A 14 10.10 -3.07 -8.13
C TYR A 14 9.35 -3.64 -6.91
N CYS A 15 10.02 -4.41 -6.06
CA CYS A 15 9.50 -4.74 -4.72
C CYS A 15 10.59 -4.86 -3.65
N SER A 16 11.71 -4.13 -3.77
CA SER A 16 12.71 -4.03 -2.71
C SER A 16 12.93 -2.58 -2.29
N GLY A 17 12.33 -2.21 -1.16
CA GLY A 17 12.75 -1.03 -0.42
C GLY A 17 11.60 -0.13 -0.01
N PHE A 18 10.94 -0.46 1.09
CA PHE A 18 10.42 0.52 2.06
C PHE A 18 10.14 -0.18 3.40
N PHE A 19 11.19 -0.73 4.02
CA PHE A 19 11.21 -0.94 5.46
C PHE A 19 12.08 0.17 6.06
N THR A 20 11.48 1.35 6.25
CA THR A 20 12.07 2.37 7.11
C THR A 20 11.56 2.09 8.51
N THR A 21 12.39 1.43 9.33
CA THR A 21 12.13 1.23 10.75
C THR A 21 12.08 2.60 11.43
N ARG A 22 10.89 3.17 11.60
CA ARG A 22 10.68 4.25 12.58
C ARG A 22 10.54 3.59 13.94
N VAL A 23 11.66 3.49 14.64
CA VAL A 23 11.70 3.30 16.08
C VAL A 23 11.08 4.54 16.71
N SER A 24 9.79 4.47 17.07
CA SER A 24 9.19 5.44 17.97
C SER A 24 9.69 5.16 19.38
N THR A 25 10.65 5.97 19.83
CA THR A 25 11.03 6.09 21.24
C THR A 25 9.85 6.59 22.07
N PRO A 26 9.56 6.02 23.26
CA PRO A 26 8.63 6.65 24.19
C PRO A 26 9.24 7.94 24.74
N LYS A 27 8.53 9.06 24.55
CA LYS A 27 8.83 10.34 25.21
C LYS A 27 8.46 10.22 26.69
N ASN A 28 9.45 10.04 27.53
CA ASN A 28 9.38 10.36 28.96
C ASN A 28 10.14 11.68 29.15
N THR A 29 9.41 12.77 29.31
CA THR A 29 9.96 14.07 29.72
C THR A 29 9.10 14.58 30.85
N GLY A 30 9.78 14.84 31.96
CA GLY A 30 9.20 15.14 33.25
C GLY A 30 8.31 16.36 33.25
N LEU A 31 7.30 16.25 34.09
CA LEU A 31 6.62 17.36 34.74
C LEU A 31 7.63 18.10 35.63
N THR A 32 7.92 19.35 35.28
CA THR A 32 8.24 20.43 36.23
C THR A 32 7.99 21.74 35.49
N ASP A 33 7.04 22.51 36.03
CA ASP A 33 7.05 23.98 36.16
C ASP A 33 5.60 24.45 36.31
N GLN A 34 5.17 24.57 37.57
CA GLN A 34 4.08 25.45 37.95
C GLN A 34 4.67 26.52 38.87
N ASP A 35 4.73 27.73 38.33
CA ASP A 35 4.81 28.97 39.07
C ASP A 35 3.54 29.14 39.91
N GLN A 36 3.70 29.43 41.20
CA GLN A 36 2.70 30.17 41.95
C GLN A 36 3.37 31.01 43.04
N ASP A 37 3.05 32.30 42.96
CA ASP A 37 3.46 33.39 43.82
C ASP A 37 3.11 33.14 45.30
N GLY A 38 4.03 33.51 46.20
CA GLY A 38 3.89 33.35 47.64
C GLY A 38 4.57 34.47 48.41
N ASP A 39 3.72 35.42 48.81
CA ASP A 39 3.89 36.65 49.56
C ASP A 39 4.74 36.56 50.85
N GLY A 40 5.31 37.71 51.24
CA GLY A 40 6.23 37.85 52.35
C GLY A 40 5.57 37.74 53.73
N GLY A 41 6.26 37.05 54.63
CA GLY A 41 5.93 36.99 56.06
C GLY A 41 7.20 36.71 56.85
N ASN A 42 7.81 37.77 57.37
CA ASN A 42 9.01 37.75 58.18
C ASN A 42 8.61 37.44 59.63
N ASP A 43 8.76 36.19 60.08
CA ASP A 43 8.69 35.84 61.50
C ASP A 43 9.93 35.05 61.91
N THR A 44 10.79 35.76 62.64
CA THR A 44 11.98 35.24 63.30
C THR A 44 11.54 34.34 64.46
N LEU A 45 11.78 33.04 64.37
CA LEU A 45 11.72 32.12 65.52
C LEU A 45 13.14 31.72 65.96
N PRO A 46 13.39 31.62 67.27
CA PRO A 46 14.74 31.53 67.83
C PRO A 46 15.36 30.16 67.56
N LEU A 47 16.69 30.16 67.37
CA LEU A 47 17.53 28.97 67.41
C LEU A 47 17.17 28.09 68.62
N GLN A 48 16.50 26.98 68.37
CA GLN A 48 16.32 25.93 69.37
C GLN A 48 17.32 24.82 69.09
N ASN A 49 18.44 24.90 69.81
CA ASN A 49 19.34 23.81 70.21
C ASN A 49 19.35 22.57 69.31
N SER A 50 20.34 22.47 68.42
CA SER A 50 20.80 21.17 67.94
C SER A 50 21.22 20.32 69.13
N PRO A 51 20.65 19.11 69.33
CA PRO A 51 21.26 18.13 70.20
C PRO A 51 22.62 17.79 69.60
N LYS A 52 23.68 18.02 70.38
CA LYS A 52 25.02 17.48 70.10
C LYS A 52 24.88 16.00 69.73
N PRO A 53 25.62 15.48 68.75
CA PRO A 53 25.63 14.05 68.46
C PRO A 53 26.15 13.32 69.70
N GLN A 54 25.24 12.76 70.48
CA GLN A 54 25.59 11.77 71.48
C GLN A 54 25.98 10.52 70.69
N ASN A 55 27.29 10.22 70.68
CA ASN A 55 27.82 8.92 70.29
C ASN A 55 27.23 7.86 71.24
N LEU A 56 26.03 7.38 70.93
CA LEU A 56 25.56 6.11 71.45
C LEU A 56 26.34 5.00 70.73
N PRO A 57 26.81 3.96 71.44
CA PRO A 57 27.38 2.80 70.79
C PRO A 57 26.28 2.18 69.92
N VAL A 58 26.47 2.19 68.60
CA VAL A 58 25.62 1.45 67.68
C VAL A 58 25.71 -0.01 68.10
N THR A 59 24.65 -0.52 68.72
CA THR A 59 24.58 -1.92 69.13
C THR A 59 24.50 -2.80 67.89
N GLN A 60 25.17 -3.95 67.94
CA GLN A 60 25.21 -4.92 66.85
C GLN A 60 23.80 -5.29 66.35
N ASP A 61 22.83 -5.38 67.25
CA ASP A 61 21.42 -5.67 66.94
C ASP A 61 20.76 -4.60 66.06
N PHE A 62 21.13 -3.33 66.23
CA PHE A 62 20.60 -2.23 65.42
C PHE A 62 21.12 -2.30 63.97
N LEU A 63 22.42 -2.59 63.80
CA LEU A 63 23.00 -2.82 62.47
C LEU A 63 22.41 -4.05 61.78
N GLN A 64 22.16 -5.11 62.54
CA GLN A 64 21.58 -6.35 62.03
C GLN A 64 20.14 -6.14 61.58
N SER A 65 19.32 -5.43 62.36
CA SER A 65 17.97 -5.04 61.98
C SER A 65 17.94 -4.12 60.75
N CYS A 66 18.88 -3.17 60.64
CA CYS A 66 18.97 -2.29 59.49
C CYS A 66 19.37 -3.04 58.19
N LEU A 67 20.27 -4.03 58.31
CA LEU A 67 20.63 -4.92 57.20
C LEU A 67 19.45 -5.81 56.76
N GLU A 68 18.69 -6.35 57.70
CA GLU A 68 17.49 -7.14 57.41
C GLU A 68 16.41 -6.29 56.72
N ASP A 69 16.20 -5.06 57.19
CA ASP A 69 15.27 -4.12 56.58
C ASP A 69 15.69 -3.76 55.14
N MET A 70 16.96 -3.41 54.92
CA MET A 70 17.48 -3.17 53.57
C MET A 70 17.37 -4.39 52.66
N SER A 71 17.71 -5.58 53.16
CA SER A 71 17.58 -6.84 52.42
C SER A 71 16.12 -7.11 52.03
N SER A 72 15.19 -6.87 52.96
CA SER A 72 13.75 -7.02 52.69
C SER A 72 13.25 -6.05 51.62
N LYS A 73 13.72 -4.79 51.66
CA LYS A 73 13.39 -3.76 50.66
C LYS A 73 13.94 -4.09 49.28
N ILE A 74 15.18 -4.60 49.21
CA ILE A 74 15.78 -5.06 47.95
C ILE A 74 14.99 -6.24 47.39
N LEU A 75 14.65 -7.24 48.21
CA LEU A 75 13.83 -8.38 47.77
C LEU A 75 12.44 -7.94 47.29
N ALA A 76 11.79 -7.04 48.02
CA ALA A 76 10.49 -6.50 47.63
C ALA A 76 10.58 -5.72 46.30
N SER A 77 11.63 -4.91 46.12
CA SER A 77 11.90 -4.19 44.88
C SER A 77 12.14 -5.14 43.71
N LEU A 78 12.99 -6.17 43.88
CA LEU A 78 13.25 -7.19 42.86
C LEU A 78 12.00 -8.00 42.50
N GLN A 79 11.16 -8.33 43.48
CA GLN A 79 9.89 -9.00 43.22
C GLN A 79 8.88 -8.08 42.51
N GLY A 80 8.96 -6.77 42.75
CA GLY A 80 8.18 -5.77 42.02
C GLY A 80 8.61 -5.70 40.56
N THR A 81 9.90 -5.52 40.30
CA THR A 81 10.45 -5.44 38.93
C THR A 81 10.25 -6.73 38.16
N LEU A 82 10.42 -7.90 38.78
CA LEU A 82 10.11 -9.19 38.14
C LEU A 82 8.64 -9.29 37.73
N ARG A 83 7.71 -8.80 38.56
CA ARG A 83 6.28 -8.80 38.21
C ARG A 83 5.99 -7.87 37.03
N GLU A 84 6.61 -6.70 36.99
CA GLU A 84 6.49 -5.76 35.87
C GLU A 84 7.05 -6.38 34.58
N ILE A 85 8.25 -6.97 34.62
CA ILE A 85 8.85 -7.65 33.47
C ILE A 85 7.95 -8.80 32.98
N CYS A 86 7.41 -9.62 33.88
CA CYS A 86 6.49 -10.70 33.48
C CYS A 86 5.24 -10.16 32.78
N LYS A 87 4.70 -9.04 33.28
CA LYS A 87 3.54 -8.39 32.66
C LYS A 87 3.89 -7.84 31.27
N ASP A 88 5.02 -7.18 31.13
CA ASP A 88 5.48 -6.62 29.85
C ASP A 88 5.74 -7.73 28.83
N VAL A 89 6.32 -8.85 29.25
CA VAL A 89 6.54 -10.03 28.39
C VAL A 89 5.21 -10.62 27.92
N GLN A 90 4.20 -10.72 28.80
CA GLN A 90 2.86 -11.17 28.41
C GLN A 90 2.21 -10.20 27.41
N GLU A 91 2.26 -8.90 27.68
CA GLU A 91 1.69 -7.90 26.78
C GLU A 91 2.37 -7.92 25.40
N LEU A 92 3.70 -8.08 25.36
CA LEU A 92 4.46 -8.23 24.12
C LEU A 92 4.11 -9.53 23.39
N GLY A 93 3.88 -10.62 24.12
CA GLY A 93 3.39 -11.88 23.56
C GLY A 93 2.04 -11.70 22.86
N ASP A 94 1.09 -11.08 23.55
CA ASP A 94 -0.26 -10.82 23.00
C ASP A 94 -0.23 -9.88 21.79
N ARG A 95 0.62 -8.84 21.85
CA ARG A 95 0.79 -7.91 20.73
C ARG A 95 1.41 -8.59 19.52
N THR A 96 2.41 -9.44 19.74
CA THR A 96 3.05 -10.22 18.67
C THR A 96 2.04 -11.16 18.02
N ALA A 97 1.26 -11.91 18.82
CA ALA A 97 0.23 -12.81 18.30
C ALA A 97 -0.83 -12.08 17.46
N ARG A 98 -1.25 -10.87 17.88
CA ARG A 98 -2.19 -10.04 17.09
C ARG A 98 -1.58 -9.58 15.77
N VAL A 99 -0.30 -9.20 15.77
CA VAL A 99 0.39 -8.76 14.54
C VAL A 99 0.57 -9.93 13.59
N GLU A 100 0.92 -11.11 14.09
CA GLU A 100 1.04 -12.33 13.30
C GLU A 100 -0.28 -12.70 12.64
N GLN A 101 -1.39 -12.69 13.39
CA GLN A 101 -2.73 -12.94 12.85
C GLN A 101 -3.09 -11.92 11.76
N HIS A 102 -2.88 -10.64 12.02
CA HIS A 102 -3.19 -9.60 11.04
C HIS A 102 -2.33 -9.74 9.78
N MET A 103 -1.08 -10.17 9.92
CA MET A 103 -0.20 -10.41 8.77
C MET A 103 -0.67 -11.62 7.94
N GLU A 104 -1.17 -12.67 8.58
CA GLU A 104 -1.76 -13.82 7.90
C GLU A 104 -3.04 -13.45 7.16
N ASP A 105 -3.93 -12.69 7.80
CA ASP A 105 -5.17 -12.18 7.17
C ASP A 105 -4.85 -11.30 5.95
N GLN A 106 -3.85 -10.42 6.08
CA GLN A 106 -3.39 -9.57 4.98
C GLN A 106 -2.76 -10.38 3.84
N ALA A 107 -1.97 -11.41 4.15
CA ALA A 107 -1.38 -12.28 3.15
C ALA A 107 -2.47 -13.04 2.35
N SER A 108 -3.51 -13.53 3.04
CA SER A 108 -4.66 -14.17 2.38
C SER A 108 -5.40 -13.18 1.48
N ALA A 109 -5.75 -11.99 1.98
CA ALA A 109 -6.45 -10.98 1.21
C ALA A 109 -5.62 -10.51 -0.01
N HIS A 110 -4.30 -10.42 0.13
CA HIS A 110 -3.42 -10.09 -0.98
C HIS A 110 -3.42 -11.17 -2.07
N ASN A 111 -3.38 -12.46 -1.68
CA ASN A 111 -3.45 -13.56 -2.65
C ASN A 111 -4.80 -13.59 -3.38
N ASP A 112 -5.91 -13.45 -2.66
CA ASP A 112 -7.24 -13.40 -3.26
C ASP A 112 -7.35 -12.24 -4.27
N MET A 113 -6.79 -11.07 -3.93
CA MET A 113 -6.80 -9.92 -4.83
C MET A 113 -5.89 -10.13 -6.05
N ALA A 114 -4.74 -10.79 -5.89
CA ALA A 114 -3.86 -11.14 -7.00
C ALA A 114 -4.56 -12.08 -7.99
N ASP A 115 -5.28 -13.09 -7.49
CA ASP A 115 -6.05 -14.03 -8.32
C ASP A 115 -7.19 -13.32 -9.07
N GLN A 116 -7.89 -12.39 -8.41
CA GLN A 116 -8.93 -11.58 -9.05
C GLN A 116 -8.37 -10.70 -10.16
N VAL A 117 -7.23 -10.03 -9.92
CA VAL A 117 -6.55 -9.21 -10.93
C VAL A 117 -6.16 -10.06 -12.14
N GLN A 118 -5.60 -11.25 -11.91
CA GLN A 118 -5.23 -12.15 -13.00
C GLN A 118 -6.46 -12.59 -13.81
N SER A 119 -7.56 -12.94 -13.15
CA SER A 119 -8.81 -13.30 -13.81
C SER A 119 -9.37 -12.15 -14.66
N LEU A 120 -9.37 -10.93 -14.13
CA LEU A 120 -9.82 -9.75 -14.87
C LEU A 120 -8.95 -9.45 -16.08
N GLN A 121 -7.62 -9.59 -15.96
CA GLN A 121 -6.70 -9.44 -17.09
C GLN A 121 -7.01 -10.43 -18.21
N GLN A 122 -7.25 -11.70 -17.88
CA GLN A 122 -7.61 -12.71 -18.87
C GLN A 122 -8.95 -12.41 -19.57
N GLN A 123 -9.94 -11.93 -18.82
CA GLN A 123 -11.24 -11.53 -19.37
C GLN A 123 -11.12 -10.32 -20.30
N LEU A 124 -10.29 -9.35 -19.93
CA LEU A 124 -10.00 -8.17 -20.76
C LEU A 124 -9.33 -8.60 -22.07
N GLU A 125 -8.28 -9.42 -22.01
CA GLU A 125 -7.59 -9.94 -23.19
C GLU A 125 -8.52 -10.75 -24.10
N HIS A 126 -9.43 -11.54 -23.54
CA HIS A 126 -10.43 -12.29 -24.29
C HIS A 126 -11.42 -11.36 -25.00
N THR A 127 -11.92 -10.36 -24.30
CA THR A 127 -12.87 -9.39 -24.84
C THR A 127 -12.23 -8.54 -25.94
N GLN A 128 -11.00 -8.10 -25.73
CA GLN A 128 -10.25 -7.36 -26.72
C GLN A 128 -10.00 -8.18 -28.01
N ARG A 129 -9.65 -9.46 -27.87
CA ARG A 129 -9.52 -10.36 -29.03
C ARG A 129 -10.83 -10.54 -29.78
N LYS A 130 -11.96 -10.64 -29.07
CA LYS A 130 -13.28 -10.71 -29.70
C LYS A 130 -13.64 -9.44 -30.45
N ILE A 131 -13.36 -8.27 -29.86
CA ILE A 131 -13.60 -6.98 -30.54
C ILE A 131 -12.79 -6.91 -31.82
N MET A 132 -11.50 -7.25 -31.77
CA MET A 132 -10.62 -7.27 -32.95
C MET A 132 -11.15 -8.21 -34.05
N ASP A 133 -11.56 -9.44 -33.69
CA ASP A 133 -12.14 -10.38 -34.67
C ASP A 133 -13.45 -9.85 -35.28
N LEU A 134 -14.30 -9.19 -34.48
CA LEU A 134 -15.53 -8.58 -34.98
C LEU A 134 -15.24 -7.38 -35.89
N GLU A 135 -14.28 -6.54 -35.53
CA GLU A 135 -13.84 -5.40 -36.33
C GLU A 135 -13.26 -5.86 -37.66
N ASP A 136 -12.35 -6.84 -37.64
CA ASP A 136 -11.75 -7.44 -38.83
C ASP A 136 -12.84 -8.01 -39.74
N ARG A 137 -13.77 -8.81 -39.21
CA ARG A 137 -14.89 -9.37 -40.00
C ARG A 137 -15.79 -8.28 -40.58
N SER A 138 -16.04 -7.21 -39.84
CA SER A 138 -16.83 -6.07 -40.33
C SER A 138 -16.11 -5.32 -41.46
N GLN A 139 -14.77 -5.28 -41.42
CA GLN A 139 -13.96 -4.60 -42.43
C GLN A 139 -13.65 -5.47 -43.64
N CYS A 140 -13.64 -6.81 -43.51
CA CYS A 140 -13.43 -7.72 -44.64
C CYS A 140 -14.47 -7.55 -45.76
N GLN A 141 -15.66 -7.04 -45.44
CA GLN A 141 -16.70 -6.76 -46.42
C GLN A 141 -16.57 -5.36 -47.05
N ASN A 142 -15.66 -4.52 -46.54
CA ASN A 142 -15.45 -3.17 -47.03
C ASN A 142 -14.27 -3.14 -48.01
N LEU A 143 -14.53 -2.69 -49.24
CA LEU A 143 -13.49 -2.43 -50.23
C LEU A 143 -13.03 -0.97 -50.14
N ARG A 144 -11.72 -0.75 -50.07
CA ARG A 144 -11.12 0.59 -50.20
C ARG A 144 -10.52 0.72 -51.59
N ILE A 145 -11.06 1.65 -52.36
CA ILE A 145 -10.66 1.91 -53.75
C ILE A 145 -9.93 3.25 -53.77
N TRP A 146 -8.75 3.27 -54.38
CA TRP A 146 -7.89 4.45 -54.49
C TRP A 146 -7.83 4.92 -55.95
N GLY A 147 -7.60 6.22 -56.16
CA GLY A 147 -7.44 6.79 -57.50
C GLY A 147 -8.74 7.09 -58.25
N ILE A 148 -9.84 7.29 -57.52
CA ILE A 148 -11.10 7.78 -58.12
C ILE A 148 -10.90 9.26 -58.47
N PRO A 149 -11.16 9.70 -59.72
CA PRO A 149 -11.01 11.09 -60.14
C PRO A 149 -11.89 12.04 -59.32
N GLU A 150 -11.34 13.17 -58.87
CA GLU A 150 -12.03 14.12 -57.97
C GLU A 150 -13.27 14.76 -58.59
N GLU A 151 -13.41 14.71 -59.92
CA GLU A 151 -14.57 15.20 -60.65
C GLU A 151 -15.82 14.34 -60.40
N VAL A 152 -15.65 13.09 -59.97
CA VAL A 152 -16.76 12.18 -59.66
C VAL A 152 -17.40 12.62 -58.35
N MET A 153 -18.65 13.09 -58.42
CA MET A 153 -19.41 13.50 -57.24
C MET A 153 -19.98 12.27 -56.50
N GLN A 154 -20.30 12.42 -55.22
CA GLN A 154 -20.88 11.35 -54.39
C GLN A 154 -22.17 10.76 -55.00
N GLN A 155 -22.93 11.56 -55.76
CA GLN A 155 -24.18 11.13 -56.40
C GLN A 155 -23.93 10.17 -57.58
N ASP A 156 -22.81 10.37 -58.30
CA ASP A 156 -22.45 9.60 -59.50
C ASP A 156 -21.50 8.43 -59.18
N LEU A 157 -21.00 8.37 -57.93
CA LEU A 157 -20.02 7.39 -57.47
C LEU A 157 -20.49 5.95 -57.68
N HIS A 158 -21.77 5.67 -57.48
CA HIS A 158 -22.32 4.32 -57.67
C HIS A 158 -22.23 3.86 -59.13
N GLU A 159 -22.64 4.70 -60.08
CA GLU A 159 -22.59 4.39 -61.51
C GLU A 159 -21.14 4.23 -61.99
N TYR A 160 -20.26 5.12 -61.52
CA TYR A 160 -18.82 5.03 -61.77
C TYR A 160 -18.23 3.71 -61.28
N LEU A 161 -18.52 3.30 -60.04
CA LEU A 161 -18.01 2.06 -59.47
C LEU A 161 -18.51 0.82 -60.23
N ILE A 162 -19.78 0.79 -60.62
CA ILE A 162 -20.32 -0.31 -61.44
C ILE A 162 -19.59 -0.37 -62.79
N GLY A 163 -19.39 0.76 -63.47
CA GLY A 163 -18.64 0.82 -64.73
C GLY A 163 -17.21 0.30 -64.55
N TYR A 164 -16.52 0.79 -63.53
CA TYR A 164 -15.16 0.40 -63.17
C TYR A 164 -15.03 -1.11 -62.92
N PHE A 165 -15.95 -1.71 -62.15
CA PHE A 165 -15.94 -3.14 -61.89
C PHE A 165 -16.23 -3.98 -63.14
N LYS A 166 -17.09 -3.53 -64.04
CA LYS A 166 -17.33 -4.22 -65.33
C LYS A 166 -16.09 -4.20 -66.22
N GLU A 167 -15.35 -3.09 -66.22
CA GLU A 167 -14.08 -3.00 -66.97
C GLU A 167 -13.01 -3.91 -66.38
N LEU A 168 -12.91 -3.96 -65.05
CA LEU A 168 -11.92 -4.77 -64.34
C LEU A 168 -12.23 -6.28 -64.42
N ALA A 169 -13.50 -6.64 -64.31
CA ALA A 169 -13.99 -8.02 -64.27
C ALA A 169 -15.24 -8.17 -65.14
N ALA A 170 -15.04 -8.24 -66.46
CA ALA A 170 -16.11 -8.32 -67.44
C ALA A 170 -17.03 -9.56 -67.29
N ASP A 171 -16.52 -10.63 -66.69
CA ASP A 171 -17.27 -11.87 -66.44
C ASP A 171 -18.14 -11.80 -65.18
N LEU A 172 -18.03 -10.73 -64.38
CA LEU A 172 -18.78 -10.59 -63.14
C LEU A 172 -20.22 -10.13 -63.45
N PRO A 173 -21.25 -10.93 -63.14
CA PRO A 173 -22.63 -10.52 -63.34
C PRO A 173 -22.97 -9.35 -62.43
N VAL A 174 -23.50 -8.28 -63.04
CA VAL A 174 -23.79 -7.00 -62.39
C VAL A 174 -24.84 -7.16 -61.30
N GLU A 175 -25.74 -8.13 -61.48
CA GLU A 175 -26.84 -8.47 -60.57
C GLU A 175 -26.33 -9.03 -59.24
N VAL A 176 -25.10 -9.53 -59.19
CA VAL A 176 -24.47 -10.09 -57.99
C VAL A 176 -23.67 -9.02 -57.22
N LEU A 177 -23.35 -7.89 -57.87
CA LEU A 177 -22.62 -6.79 -57.25
C LEU A 177 -23.57 -5.91 -56.41
N LEU A 178 -23.87 -6.35 -55.19
CA LEU A 178 -24.69 -5.59 -54.24
C LEU A 178 -23.81 -4.67 -53.39
N LEU A 179 -23.81 -3.38 -53.72
CA LEU A 179 -23.17 -2.33 -52.93
C LEU A 179 -24.17 -1.80 -51.89
N ASP A 180 -24.02 -2.18 -50.62
CA ASP A 180 -24.89 -1.71 -49.53
C ASP A 180 -24.65 -0.23 -49.21
N ARG A 181 -23.38 0.16 -49.02
CA ARG A 181 -22.98 1.51 -48.62
C ARG A 181 -21.69 1.92 -49.33
N TYR A 182 -21.63 3.16 -49.81
CA TYR A 182 -20.45 3.74 -50.45
C TYR A 182 -20.27 5.19 -50.00
N HIS A 183 -19.03 5.54 -49.66
CA HIS A 183 -18.71 6.85 -49.09
C HIS A 183 -17.40 7.35 -49.68
N TRP A 184 -17.41 8.60 -50.10
CA TRP A 184 -16.20 9.32 -50.48
C TRP A 184 -15.46 9.80 -49.23
N TYR A 185 -14.21 9.39 -49.08
CA TYR A 185 -13.30 9.97 -48.08
C TYR A 185 -12.34 10.93 -48.79
N LYS A 186 -12.51 12.24 -48.56
CA LYS A 186 -11.49 13.22 -48.97
C LYS A 186 -10.33 13.08 -47.98
N SER A 187 -9.19 12.63 -48.49
CA SER A 187 -7.92 12.65 -47.74
C SER A 187 -7.38 14.07 -47.63
#